data_AF-A0A066U8Q5-F1
#
_entry.id   AF-A0A066U8Q5-F1
#
_cell.length_a   1.000
_cell.length_b   1.000
_cell.length_c   1.000
_cell.angle_alpha   90.00
_cell.angle_beta   90.00
_cell.angle_gamma   90.00
#
_symmetry.space_group_name_H-M   'P 1'
#
loop_
_entity.id
_entity.type
_entity.pdbx_description
1 polymer ?
#
loop_
_entity_poly.entity_id
_entity_poly.type
_entity_poly.pdbx_seq_one_letter_code
_entity_poly.pdbx_strand_id
1 'polypeptide(L)'
;MDNPAVDDELWTEFHRVVNMTSRELEDWLRTRDAGPETEPLPDEAGPPTGSEVLAILRKRKSDVDSRDADVMRKVVDRVHAQRRDDLEPTAGEAHWRHRLMSIGHDPLKPA
;
A
#
# COMPACT_ATOMS: atom_id res chain seq x y z
N MET A 1 -12.57 27.14 -10.83
CA MET A 1 -11.95 25.94 -11.42
C MET A 1 -11.61 25.05 -10.26
N ASP A 2 -12.41 24.01 -10.04
CA ASP A 2 -12.10 22.96 -9.09
C ASP A 2 -10.84 22.26 -9.58
N ASN A 3 -9.69 22.60 -8.99
CA ASN A 3 -8.49 21.82 -9.20
C ASN A 3 -8.74 20.48 -8.47
N PRO A 4 -8.74 19.33 -9.16
CA PRO A 4 -8.93 18.08 -8.48
C PRO A 4 -7.83 17.93 -7.41
N ALA A 5 -8.19 17.41 -6.23
CA ALA A 5 -7.21 17.17 -5.17
C ALA A 5 -6.14 16.14 -5.58
N VAL A 6 -6.42 15.37 -6.64
CA VAL A 6 -5.53 14.36 -7.21
C VAL A 6 -5.43 14.51 -8.74
N ASP A 7 -4.20 14.62 -9.23
CA ASP A 7 -3.92 14.67 -10.67
C ASP A 7 -4.04 13.27 -11.33
N ASP A 8 -4.25 13.23 -12.65
CA ASP A 8 -4.35 11.96 -13.39
C ASP A 8 -3.12 11.05 -13.26
N GLU A 9 -1.94 11.66 -13.16
CA GLU A 9 -0.67 10.94 -13.01
C GLU A 9 -0.61 10.18 -11.68
N LEU A 10 -0.91 10.85 -10.56
CA LEU A 10 -0.91 10.24 -9.24
C LEU A 10 -1.99 9.14 -9.13
N TRP A 11 -3.17 9.37 -9.70
CA TRP A 11 -4.24 8.37 -9.74
C TRP A 11 -3.82 7.12 -10.51
N THR A 12 -3.25 7.30 -11.70
CA THR A 12 -2.82 6.19 -12.54
C THR A 12 -1.67 5.41 -11.90
N GLU A 13 -0.66 6.11 -11.37
CA GLU A 13 0.50 5.48 -10.77
C GLU A 13 0.14 4.75 -9.47
N PHE A 14 -0.73 5.32 -8.63
CA PHE A 14 -1.25 4.64 -7.44
C PHE A 14 -1.94 3.31 -7.80
N HIS A 15 -2.85 3.33 -8.77
CA HIS A 15 -3.55 2.11 -9.20
C HIS A 15 -2.66 1.10 -9.93
N ARG A 16 -1.52 1.55 -10.46
CA ARG A 16 -0.49 0.69 -11.03
C ARG A 16 0.32 -0.02 -9.95
N VAL A 17 0.76 0.70 -8.92
CA VAL A 17 1.58 0.11 -7.85
C VAL A 17 0.74 -0.70 -6.86
N VAL A 18 -0.51 -0.31 -6.60
CA VAL A 18 -1.45 -1.07 -5.78
C VAL A 18 -2.10 -2.17 -6.64
N ASN A 19 -1.40 -3.29 -6.77
CA ASN A 19 -1.78 -4.41 -7.64
C ASN A 19 -2.62 -5.50 -6.93
N MET A 20 -2.92 -5.31 -5.64
CA MET A 20 -3.90 -6.09 -4.91
C MET A 20 -5.29 -5.46 -5.03
N THR A 21 -6.30 -6.28 -5.28
CA THR A 21 -7.69 -5.85 -5.22
C THR A 21 -8.06 -5.45 -3.79
N SER A 22 -9.10 -4.65 -3.64
CA SER A 22 -9.65 -4.27 -2.33
C SER A 22 -10.02 -5.49 -1.47
N ARG A 23 -10.48 -6.57 -2.10
CA ARG A 23 -10.78 -7.84 -1.42
C ARG A 23 -9.51 -8.54 -0.92
N GLU A 24 -8.51 -8.68 -1.77
CA GLU A 24 -7.24 -9.31 -1.37
C GLU A 24 -6.55 -8.54 -0.25
N LEU A 25 -6.57 -7.20 -0.30
CA LEU A 25 -6.03 -6.37 0.77
C LEU A 25 -6.84 -6.50 2.06
N GLU A 26 -8.17 -6.53 1.99
CA GLU A 26 -9.03 -6.74 3.16
C GLU A 26 -8.77 -8.09 3.83
N ASP A 27 -8.69 -9.18 3.04
CA ASP A 27 -8.43 -10.53 3.55
C ASP A 27 -7.01 -10.64 4.16
N TRP A 28 -6.03 -9.96 3.54
CA TRP A 28 -4.67 -9.86 4.06
C TRP A 28 -4.62 -9.17 5.43
N LEU A 29 -5.21 -7.98 5.53
CA LEU A 29 -5.23 -7.20 6.78
C LEU A 29 -5.94 -7.98 7.90
N ARG A 30 -7.06 -8.65 7.60
CA ARG A 30 -7.77 -9.49 8.58
C ARG A 30 -6.92 -10.65 9.09
N THR A 31 -6.16 -11.31 8.20
CA THR A 31 -5.31 -12.45 8.57
C THR A 31 -4.14 -12.00 9.44
N ARG A 32 -3.54 -10.85 9.11
CA ARG A 32 -2.44 -10.26 9.89
C ARG A 32 -2.87 -9.92 11.32
N ASP A 33 -4.05 -9.33 11.50
CA ASP A 33 -4.60 -9.01 12.83
C ASP A 33 -4.95 -10.26 13.67
N ALA A 34 -5.14 -11.42 13.03
CA ALA A 34 -5.55 -12.67 13.70
C ALA A 34 -4.38 -13.61 14.09
N GLY A 35 -3.15 -13.33 13.65
CA GLY A 35 -1.99 -14.21 13.87
C GLY A 35 -1.24 -13.99 15.20
N PRO A 36 -0.59 -15.02 15.77
CA PRO A 36 0.30 -14.89 16.93
C PRO A 36 1.63 -14.17 16.61
N GLU A 37 1.88 -13.81 15.35
CA GLU A 37 3.03 -12.99 14.90
C GLU A 37 2.86 -11.49 15.24
N THR A 38 2.20 -11.22 16.36
CA THR A 38 2.21 -9.90 17.00
C THR A 38 3.48 -9.78 17.84
N GLU A 39 4.65 -9.88 17.20
CA GLU A 39 5.76 -9.08 17.69
C GLU A 39 5.47 -7.65 17.23
N PRO A 40 5.07 -6.72 18.13
CA PRO A 40 5.08 -5.32 17.77
C PRO A 40 6.55 -4.98 17.52
N LEU A 41 6.93 -4.91 16.23
CA LEU A 41 8.18 -4.29 15.85
C LEU A 41 8.19 -2.91 16.53
N PRO A 42 9.12 -2.67 17.47
CA PRO A 42 9.15 -1.41 18.19
C PRO A 42 9.42 -0.31 17.17
N ASP A 43 8.56 0.71 17.16
CA ASP A 43 8.80 1.99 16.49
C ASP A 43 8.86 2.06 14.94
N GLU A 44 8.24 1.13 14.20
CA GLU A 44 8.00 1.33 12.75
C GLU A 44 6.55 1.04 12.32
N ALA A 45 5.59 1.32 13.20
CA ALA A 45 4.20 1.48 12.82
C ALA A 45 4.05 2.75 11.96
N GLY A 46 4.36 2.65 10.66
CA GLY A 46 3.84 3.61 9.69
C GLY A 46 2.31 3.71 9.90
N PRO A 47 1.73 4.93 9.92
CA PRO A 47 0.34 5.17 10.33
C PRO A 47 -0.63 4.44 9.37
N PRO A 48 -1.95 4.34 9.64
CA PRO A 48 -2.90 3.29 9.23
C PRO A 48 -3.09 3.08 7.70
N THR A 49 -2.01 2.72 7.01
CA THR A 49 -1.90 2.89 5.55
C THR A 49 -2.74 1.85 4.82
N GLY A 50 -2.84 0.62 5.33
CA GLY A 50 -3.61 -0.46 4.67
C GLY A 50 -5.12 -0.18 4.64
N SER A 51 -5.71 0.29 5.74
CA SER A 51 -7.13 0.65 5.79
C SER A 51 -7.44 1.93 5.01
N GLU A 52 -6.51 2.90 4.99
CA GLU A 52 -6.62 4.10 4.16
C GLU A 52 -6.53 3.75 2.66
N VAL A 53 -5.58 2.91 2.25
CA VAL A 53 -5.50 2.38 0.88
C VAL A 53 -6.78 1.63 0.50
N LEU A 54 -7.29 0.78 1.38
CA LEU A 54 -8.56 0.08 1.14
C LEU A 54 -9.73 1.04 0.95
N ALA A 55 -9.80 2.12 1.74
CA ALA A 55 -10.81 3.15 1.58
C ALA A 55 -10.68 3.88 0.24
N ILE A 56 -9.45 4.20 -0.18
CA ILE A 56 -9.17 4.87 -1.47
C ILE A 56 -9.54 3.96 -2.65
N LEU A 57 -9.21 2.67 -2.61
CA LEU A 57 -9.60 1.68 -3.64
C LEU A 57 -11.12 1.55 -3.82
N ARG A 58 -11.92 2.02 -2.85
CA ARG A 58 -13.40 2.03 -2.90
C ARG A 58 -13.97 3.37 -3.38
N LYS A 59 -13.15 4.40 -3.53
CA LYS A 59 -13.55 5.74 -3.98
C LYS A 59 -13.45 5.85 -5.51
N ARG A 60 -14.25 6.75 -6.09
CA ARG A 60 -14.02 7.26 -7.45
C ARG A 60 -13.00 8.39 -7.38
N LYS A 61 -12.26 8.64 -8.47
CA LYS A 61 -11.29 9.74 -8.54
C LYS A 61 -11.87 11.10 -8.10
N SER A 62 -13.14 11.37 -8.42
CA SER A 62 -13.85 12.60 -8.03
C SER A 62 -14.09 12.74 -6.52
N ASP A 63 -14.08 11.64 -5.79
CA ASP A 63 -14.40 11.55 -4.37
C ASP A 63 -13.12 11.50 -3.50
N VAL A 64 -11.94 11.61 -4.13
CA VAL A 64 -10.62 11.66 -3.48
C VAL A 64 -10.38 13.07 -2.93
N ASP A 65 -10.11 13.15 -1.63
CA ASP A 65 -9.74 14.39 -0.97
C ASP A 65 -8.22 14.58 -0.88
N SER A 66 -7.78 15.71 -0.33
CA SER A 66 -6.35 16.02 -0.19
C SER A 66 -5.61 15.05 0.72
N ARG A 67 -6.29 14.48 1.74
CA ARG A 67 -5.68 13.48 2.63
C ARG A 67 -5.50 12.15 1.92
N ASP A 68 -6.48 11.74 1.13
CA ASP A 68 -6.36 10.56 0.27
C ASP A 68 -5.19 10.72 -0.71
N ALA A 69 -5.05 11.88 -1.35
CA ALA A 69 -3.95 12.17 -2.27
C ALA A 69 -2.58 12.07 -1.58
N ASP A 70 -2.45 12.51 -0.33
CA ASP A 70 -1.23 12.36 0.46
C ASP A 70 -0.92 10.90 0.78
N VAL A 71 -1.93 10.09 1.07
CA VAL A 71 -1.76 8.64 1.26
C VAL A 71 -1.31 8.00 -0.05
N MET A 72 -1.94 8.34 -1.19
CA MET A 72 -1.55 7.82 -2.50
C MET A 72 -0.08 8.11 -2.81
N ARG A 73 0.38 9.34 -2.57
CA ARG A 73 1.76 9.75 -2.81
C ARG A 73 2.74 8.95 -1.95
N LYS A 74 2.45 8.81 -0.65
CA LYS A 74 3.27 8.00 0.28
C LYS A 74 3.37 6.54 -0.14
N VAL A 75 2.29 5.95 -0.63
CA VAL A 75 2.27 4.56 -1.11
C VAL A 75 3.13 4.41 -2.36
N VAL A 76 2.96 5.29 -3.34
CA VAL A 76 3.77 5.32 -4.57
C VAL A 76 5.26 5.45 -4.22
N ASP A 77 5.62 6.43 -3.40
CA ASP A 77 7.00 6.66 -2.96
C ASP A 77 7.57 5.44 -2.23
N ARG A 78 6.77 4.82 -1.34
CA ARG A 78 7.18 3.64 -0.57
C ARG A 78 7.43 2.44 -1.47
N VAL A 79 6.59 2.19 -2.47
CA VAL A 79 6.79 1.07 -3.41
C VAL A 79 8.03 1.33 -4.28
N HIS A 80 8.22 2.55 -4.78
CA HIS A 80 9.38 2.90 -5.60
C HIS A 80 10.70 2.85 -4.82
N ALA A 81 10.70 3.24 -3.55
CA ALA A 81 11.87 3.14 -2.68
C ALA A 81 12.33 1.69 -2.47
N GLN A 82 11.42 0.72 -2.57
CA GLN A 82 11.71 -0.69 -2.35
C GLN A 82 12.19 -1.41 -3.62
N ARG A 83 12.09 -0.77 -4.79
CA ARG A 83 12.60 -1.28 -6.07
C ARG A 83 14.08 -0.97 -6.31
N ARG A 84 14.73 -0.19 -5.44
CA ARG A 84 16.14 0.19 -5.58
C ARG A 84 17.01 -0.67 -4.66
N ASP A 85 17.73 -1.59 -5.30
CA ASP A 85 18.96 -2.27 -4.86
C ASP A 85 18.90 -3.15 -3.59
N ASP A 86 19.32 -4.41 -3.73
CA ASP A 86 19.93 -5.26 -2.69
C ASP A 86 19.06 -6.02 -1.66
N LEU A 87 18.06 -6.79 -2.09
CA LEU A 87 17.51 -7.85 -1.23
C LEU A 87 18.07 -9.22 -1.62
N GLU A 88 19.10 -9.67 -0.89
CA GLU A 88 19.57 -11.06 -0.92
C GLU A 88 18.47 -12.04 -0.45
N PRO A 89 18.39 -13.24 -1.03
CA PRO A 89 17.32 -14.19 -0.75
C PRO A 89 17.54 -14.92 0.58
N THR A 90 16.83 -14.49 1.63
CA THR A 90 16.58 -15.27 2.86
C THR A 90 15.34 -14.71 3.55
N ALA A 91 14.94 -15.25 4.72
CA ALA A 91 13.72 -14.92 5.49
C ALA A 91 13.27 -13.43 5.52
N GLY A 92 14.18 -12.47 5.30
CA GLY A 92 13.87 -11.07 5.01
C GLY A 92 12.91 -10.85 3.83
N GLU A 93 12.88 -11.71 2.81
CA GLU A 93 11.97 -11.63 1.67
C GLU A 93 10.49 -11.78 2.09
N ALA A 94 10.20 -12.68 3.03
CA ALA A 94 8.83 -12.90 3.51
C ALA A 94 8.32 -11.68 4.29
N HIS A 95 9.12 -11.17 5.24
CA HIS A 95 8.78 -9.96 5.99
C HIS A 95 8.68 -8.72 5.09
N TRP A 96 9.59 -8.59 4.11
CA TRP A 96 9.55 -7.53 3.11
C TRP A 96 8.27 -7.58 2.26
N ARG A 97 7.94 -8.76 1.73
CA ARG A 97 6.70 -8.99 0.96
C ARG A 97 5.47 -8.66 1.80
N HIS A 98 5.41 -9.14 3.04
CA HIS A 98 4.29 -8.87 3.96
C HIS A 98 4.12 -7.35 4.22
N ARG A 99 5.23 -6.61 4.34
CA ARG A 99 5.21 -5.16 4.51
C ARG A 99 4.65 -4.45 3.28
N LEU A 100 5.01 -4.88 2.07
CA LEU A 100 4.46 -4.35 0.81
C LEU A 100 2.98 -4.72 0.63
N MET A 101 2.60 -5.96 0.94
CA MET A 101 1.20 -6.39 0.87
C MET A 101 0.30 -5.62 1.85
N SER A 102 0.86 -5.15 2.97
CA SER A 102 0.14 -4.30 3.93
C SER A 102 -0.24 -2.92 3.38
N ILE A 103 0.32 -2.49 2.25
CA ILE A 103 -0.07 -1.28 1.51
C ILE A 103 -0.70 -1.61 0.14
N GLY A 104 -1.06 -2.87 -0.10
CA GLY A 104 -1.74 -3.33 -1.31
C GLY A 104 -0.83 -3.62 -2.51
N HIS A 105 0.49 -3.76 -2.29
CA HIS A 105 1.44 -4.18 -3.33
C HIS A 105 1.94 -5.61 -3.06
N ASP A 106 1.66 -6.54 -3.96
CA ASP A 106 2.29 -7.87 -3.97
C ASP A 106 3.39 -7.93 -5.04
N PRO A 107 4.68 -7.97 -4.65
CA PRO A 107 5.80 -8.04 -5.59
C PRO A 107 5.86 -9.34 -6.41
N LEU A 108 5.12 -10.38 -6.01
CA LEU A 108 5.07 -11.65 -6.76
C LEU A 108 3.93 -11.69 -7.78
N LYS A 109 3.06 -10.67 -7.83
CA LYS A 109 2.05 -10.57 -8.87
C LYS A 109 2.67 -10.12 -10.19
N PRO A 110 2.28 -10.73 -11.33
CA PRO A 110 2.68 -10.24 -12.63
C PRO A 110 2.16 -8.81 -12.84
N ALA A 111 3.01 -7.95 -13.42
CA ALA A 111 2.71 -6.55 -13.73
C ALA A 111 1.80 -6.40 -14.95
#